data_AF-A0A0R3VW16-F1
#
_entry.id   AF-A0A0R3VW16-F1
#
_cell.length_a   1.000
_cell.length_b   1.000
_cell.length_c   1.000
_cell.angle_alpha   90.00
_cell.angle_beta   90.00
_cell.angle_gamma   90.00
#
_symmetry.space_group_name_H-M   'P 1'
#
loop_
_entity.id
_entity.type
_entity.pdbx_description
1 polymer ?
#
loop_
_entity_poly.entity_id
_entity_poly.type
_entity_poly.pdbx_seq_one_letter_code
_entity_poly.pdbx_strand_id
1 'polypeptide(L)'
;MSAARGQLNSANVHLLLTLLVAVVGAGADSAPTPRWYTRVLQKLNTTLVQNAYYAKCLVDSPVSTIDCKGVAYGAGLKPEAAKDNARYYASATGDYRCGYFVGQCIIRQYSK
;
A
#
# COMPACT_ATOMS: atom_id res chain seq x y z
N MET A 1 29.51 -34.89 -44.10
CA MET A 1 29.42 -34.88 -42.62
C MET A 1 28.38 -33.82 -42.25
N SER A 2 27.11 -34.21 -42.07
CA SER A 2 26.02 -33.29 -41.70
C SER A 2 25.67 -33.50 -40.24
N ALA A 3 25.86 -32.45 -39.44
CA ALA A 3 25.51 -32.41 -38.03
C ALA A 3 23.98 -32.52 -37.87
N ALA A 4 23.55 -33.48 -37.06
CA ALA A 4 22.16 -33.65 -36.67
C ALA A 4 21.73 -32.44 -35.83
N ARG A 5 20.91 -31.56 -36.42
CA ARG A 5 20.13 -30.56 -35.68
C ARG A 5 19.14 -31.31 -34.80
N GLY A 6 19.46 -31.45 -33.52
CA GLY A 6 18.52 -31.94 -32.52
C GLY A 6 17.34 -30.98 -32.41
N GLN A 7 16.21 -31.35 -33.01
CA GLN A 7 14.91 -30.74 -32.74
C GLN A 7 14.56 -31.02 -31.28
N LEU A 8 14.77 -30.02 -30.42
CA LEU A 8 14.10 -29.95 -29.14
C LEU A 8 12.61 -29.77 -29.44
N ASN A 9 11.87 -30.88 -29.45
CA ASN A 9 10.42 -30.92 -29.58
C ASN A 9 9.81 -29.95 -28.55
N SER A 10 8.89 -29.08 -28.97
CA SER A 10 8.27 -28.05 -28.12
C SER A 10 7.68 -28.62 -26.82
N ALA A 11 7.26 -29.89 -26.83
CA ALA A 11 6.83 -30.64 -25.66
C ALA A 11 7.88 -30.66 -24.53
N ASN A 12 9.17 -30.81 -24.83
CA ASN A 12 10.23 -30.84 -23.83
C ASN A 12 10.51 -29.45 -23.23
N VAL A 13 10.34 -28.39 -24.01
CA VAL A 13 10.49 -27.00 -23.54
C VAL A 13 9.35 -26.64 -22.60
N HIS A 14 8.11 -27.02 -22.93
CA HIS A 14 6.97 -26.82 -22.04
C HIS A 14 7.09 -27.63 -20.76
N LEU A 15 7.57 -28.87 -20.82
CA LEU A 15 7.78 -29.70 -19.64
C LEU A 15 8.84 -29.10 -18.70
N LEU A 16 9.96 -28.62 -19.25
CA LEU A 16 11.01 -27.92 -18.50
C LEU A 16 10.49 -26.61 -17.89
N LEU A 17 9.68 -25.84 -18.63
CA LEU A 17 9.10 -24.60 -18.14
C LEU A 17 8.10 -24.87 -17.01
N THR A 18 7.26 -25.89 -17.14
CA THR A 18 6.34 -26.31 -16.06
C THR A 18 7.07 -26.83 -14.83
N LEU A 19 8.19 -27.54 -15.00
CA LEU A 19 9.01 -28.01 -13.90
C LEU A 19 9.67 -26.83 -13.16
N LEU A 20 10.20 -25.85 -13.91
CA LEU A 20 10.79 -24.63 -13.36
C LEU A 20 9.75 -23.80 -12.58
N VAL A 21 8.54 -23.62 -13.13
CA VAL A 21 7.45 -22.92 -12.43
C VAL A 21 7.00 -23.69 -11.19
N ALA A 22 6.93 -25.02 -11.23
CA ALA A 22 6.59 -25.84 -10.07
C ALA A 22 7.66 -25.77 -8.97
N VAL A 23 8.95 -25.79 -9.32
CA VAL A 23 10.06 -25.69 -8.36
C VAL A 23 10.15 -24.29 -7.74
N VAL A 24 9.91 -23.23 -8.52
CA VAL A 24 9.90 -21.85 -8.01
C VAL A 24 8.63 -21.56 -7.19
N GLY A 25 7.47 -22.10 -7.59
CA GLY A 25 6.20 -21.94 -6.88
C GLY A 25 6.15 -22.72 -5.56
N ALA A 26 6.70 -23.94 -5.52
CA ALA A 26 6.72 -24.75 -4.31
C ALA A 26 7.73 -24.27 -3.24
N GLY A 27 8.73 -23.46 -3.62
CA GLY A 27 9.77 -22.98 -2.71
C GLY A 27 9.46 -21.66 -1.99
N ALA A 28 8.51 -20.87 -2.48
CA ALA A 28 8.23 -19.54 -1.92
C ALA A 28 7.21 -19.56 -0.77
N ASP A 29 6.29 -20.52 -0.76
CA ASP A 29 5.16 -20.56 0.18
C ASP A 29 5.47 -21.31 1.49
N SER A 30 6.63 -21.98 1.58
CA SER A 30 6.97 -22.84 2.74
C SER A 30 8.30 -22.48 3.40
N ALA A 31 8.79 -21.24 3.27
CA ALA A 31 9.80 -20.76 4.19
C ALA A 31 9.13 -20.56 5.56
N PRO A 32 9.52 -21.29 6.62
CA PRO A 32 8.96 -21.08 7.94
C PRO A 32 9.30 -19.65 8.34
N THR A 33 8.28 -18.77 8.39
CA THR A 33 8.48 -17.41 8.89
C THR A 33 9.15 -17.53 10.25
N PRO A 34 10.34 -16.93 10.44
CA PRO A 34 11.07 -17.04 11.69
C PRO A 34 10.15 -16.66 12.86
N ARG A 35 10.23 -17.40 13.98
CA ARG A 35 9.35 -17.14 15.15
C ARG A 35 9.42 -15.70 15.67
N TRP A 36 10.51 -14.99 15.39
CA TRP A 36 10.64 -13.57 15.71
C TRP A 36 9.80 -12.68 14.77
N TYR A 37 9.71 -13.04 13.49
CA TYR A 37 8.96 -12.30 12.47
C TYR A 37 7.44 -12.47 12.66
N THR A 38 6.98 -13.66 13.06
CA THR A 38 5.56 -13.87 13.38
C THR A 38 5.11 -13.07 14.60
N ARG A 39 5.97 -12.86 15.61
CA ARG A 39 5.67 -11.96 16.74
C ARG A 39 5.57 -10.50 16.31
N VAL A 40 6.43 -10.07 15.38
CA VAL A 40 6.38 -8.73 14.80
C VAL A 40 5.10 -8.56 13.99
N LEU A 41 4.76 -9.53 13.14
CA LEU A 41 3.51 -9.54 12.39
C LEU A 41 2.28 -9.56 13.31
N GLN A 42 2.23 -10.36 14.37
CA GLN A 42 1.11 -10.37 15.30
C GLN A 42 0.93 -9.02 16.02
N LYS A 43 2.02 -8.34 16.37
CA LYS A 43 1.97 -6.98 16.94
C LYS A 43 1.50 -5.95 15.91
N LEU A 44 1.98 -6.03 14.68
CA LEU A 44 1.62 -5.12 13.59
C LEU A 44 0.18 -5.34 13.09
N ASN A 45 -0.28 -6.60 13.04
CA ASN A 45 -1.57 -7.04 12.50
C ASN A 45 -2.77 -6.72 13.40
N THR A 46 -2.58 -6.00 14.49
CA THR A 46 -3.66 -5.74 15.45
C THR A 46 -3.70 -4.30 15.93
N THR A 47 -2.57 -3.64 16.12
CA THR A 47 -2.57 -2.30 16.73
C THR A 47 -2.75 -1.15 15.76
N LEU A 48 -2.22 -1.24 14.53
CA LEU A 48 -2.28 -0.12 13.59
C LEU A 48 -3.70 0.11 13.03
N VAL A 49 -4.50 -0.95 12.90
CA VAL A 49 -5.85 -0.86 12.34
C VAL A 49 -6.90 -0.66 13.44
N GLN A 50 -6.80 -1.37 14.56
CA GLN A 50 -7.86 -1.39 15.59
C GLN A 50 -7.97 -0.08 16.41
N ASN A 51 -6.96 0.79 16.36
CA ASN A 51 -6.97 2.08 17.05
C ASN A 51 -6.60 3.25 16.13
N ALA A 52 -6.65 3.06 14.81
CA ALA A 52 -6.42 4.15 13.88
C ALA A 52 -7.61 5.11 13.88
N TYR A 53 -7.30 6.39 13.88
CA TYR A 53 -8.20 7.47 13.55
C TYR A 53 -8.09 7.75 12.06
N TYR A 54 -9.25 7.92 11.41
CA TYR A 54 -9.37 8.35 10.03
C TYR A 54 -10.01 9.72 10.00
N ALA A 55 -9.35 10.67 9.34
CA ALA A 55 -9.83 12.02 9.12
C ALA A 55 -10.27 12.17 7.67
N LYS A 56 -11.49 12.67 7.48
CA LYS A 56 -11.97 13.22 6.22
C LYS A 56 -12.15 14.72 6.41
N CYS A 57 -11.32 15.51 5.73
CA CYS A 57 -11.29 16.96 5.88
C CYS A 57 -11.72 17.66 4.61
N LEU A 58 -12.46 18.75 4.75
CA LEU A 58 -12.72 19.67 3.65
C LEU A 58 -11.46 20.51 3.41
N VAL A 59 -11.12 20.70 2.14
CA VAL A 59 -10.03 21.57 1.71
C VAL A 59 -10.63 22.58 0.76
N ASP A 60 -10.67 23.84 1.19
CA ASP A 60 -11.29 24.90 0.41
C ASP A 60 -10.37 26.10 0.35
N SER A 61 -9.80 26.36 -0.83
CA SER A 61 -8.94 27.51 -1.02
C SER A 61 -9.80 28.72 -1.40
N PRO A 62 -9.71 29.84 -0.65
CA PRO A 62 -10.36 31.08 -1.07
C PRO A 62 -9.64 31.74 -2.26
N VAL A 63 -8.50 31.20 -2.69
CA VAL A 63 -7.67 31.77 -3.74
C VAL A 63 -7.92 31.02 -5.04
N SER A 64 -8.54 31.70 -6.02
CA SER A 64 -8.95 31.10 -7.30
C SER A 64 -7.81 30.52 -8.16
N THR A 65 -6.57 30.91 -7.89
CA THR A 65 -5.39 30.38 -8.58
C THR A 65 -4.80 29.12 -7.93
N ILE A 66 -5.33 28.69 -6.79
CA ILE A 66 -4.88 27.50 -6.07
C ILE A 66 -5.93 26.41 -6.24
N ASP A 67 -5.61 25.40 -7.05
CA ASP A 67 -6.48 24.24 -7.21
C ASP A 67 -6.21 23.22 -6.09
N CYS A 68 -7.12 23.18 -5.12
CA CYS A 68 -7.13 22.18 -4.06
C CYS A 68 -8.25 21.17 -4.29
N LYS A 69 -7.91 19.89 -4.16
CA LYS A 69 -8.92 18.84 -4.16
C LYS A 69 -9.83 19.02 -2.95
N GLY A 70 -11.13 19.21 -3.17
CA GLY A 70 -12.10 19.62 -2.14
C GLY A 70 -12.19 18.75 -0.88
N VAL A 71 -11.61 17.54 -0.90
CA VAL A 71 -11.54 16.64 0.25
C VAL A 71 -10.15 16.01 0.35
N ALA A 72 -9.59 16.04 1.55
CA ALA A 72 -8.36 15.33 1.90
C ALA A 72 -8.62 14.28 2.98
N TYR A 73 -7.86 13.19 2.90
CA TYR A 73 -7.96 12.06 3.83
C TYR A 73 -6.64 11.87 4.56
N GLY A 74 -6.73 11.45 5.82
CA GLY A 74 -5.56 11.11 6.62
C GLY A 74 -5.88 10.01 7.62
N ALA A 75 -4.85 9.30 8.05
CA ALA A 75 -4.95 8.24 9.05
C ALA A 75 -3.84 8.40 10.09
N GLY A 76 -4.10 8.09 11.35
CA GLY A 76 -3.09 8.19 12.40
C GLY A 76 -3.51 7.50 13.70
N LEU A 77 -2.55 7.23 14.59
CA LEU A 77 -2.84 6.62 15.90
C LEU A 77 -3.46 7.61 16.91
N LYS A 78 -3.54 8.89 16.54
CA LYS A 78 -4.17 9.97 17.30
C LYS A 78 -5.06 10.80 16.37
N PRO A 79 -6.13 11.43 16.86
CA PRO A 79 -6.97 12.31 16.05
C PRO A 79 -6.17 13.40 15.33
N GLU A 80 -5.23 14.04 16.04
CA GLU A 80 -4.40 15.13 15.52
C GLU A 80 -3.48 14.63 14.41
N ALA A 81 -2.85 13.45 14.61
CA ALA A 81 -2.00 12.83 13.60
C ALA A 81 -2.79 12.49 12.33
N ALA A 82 -4.04 12.04 12.46
CA ALA A 82 -4.90 11.81 11.30
C ALA A 82 -5.20 13.10 10.53
N LYS A 83 -5.44 14.22 11.25
CA LYS A 83 -5.64 15.54 10.65
C LYS A 83 -4.38 16.07 9.98
N ASP A 84 -3.22 15.95 10.62
CA ASP A 84 -1.95 16.42 10.06
C ASP A 84 -1.56 15.61 8.82
N ASN A 85 -1.83 14.30 8.81
CA ASN A 85 -1.66 13.49 7.62
C ASN A 85 -2.62 13.89 6.49
N ALA A 86 -3.84 14.32 6.80
CA ALA A 86 -4.76 14.88 5.80
C ALA A 86 -4.24 16.20 5.22
N ARG A 87 -3.63 17.06 6.04
CA ARG A 87 -2.95 18.29 5.57
C ARG A 87 -1.80 17.98 4.63
N TYR A 88 -0.94 17.05 5.02
CA TYR A 88 0.16 16.61 4.19
C TYR A 88 -0.34 16.05 2.86
N TYR A 89 -1.37 15.20 2.89
CA TYR A 89 -1.98 14.64 1.69
C TYR A 89 -2.59 15.72 0.78
N ALA A 90 -3.25 16.74 1.34
CA ALA A 90 -3.76 17.87 0.57
C ALA A 90 -2.64 18.60 -0.18
N SER A 91 -1.54 18.93 0.52
CA SER A 91 -0.35 19.54 -0.08
C SER A 91 0.35 18.66 -1.11
N ALA A 92 0.29 17.33 -0.96
CA ALA A 92 0.96 16.40 -1.86
C ALA A 92 0.16 16.09 -3.13
N THR A 93 -1.17 16.23 -3.08
CA THR A 93 -2.08 15.85 -4.18
C THR A 93 -2.66 17.02 -4.96
N GLY A 94 -2.59 18.22 -4.41
CA GLY A 94 -2.91 19.48 -5.09
C GLY A 94 -1.71 20.43 -5.07
N ASP A 95 -1.99 21.74 -5.02
CA ASP A 95 -0.96 22.74 -4.74
C ASP A 95 -0.35 22.50 -3.33
N TYR A 96 0.95 22.75 -3.18
CA TYR A 96 1.64 22.57 -1.89
C TYR A 96 1.01 23.38 -0.74
N ARG A 97 0.30 24.47 -1.07
CA ARG A 97 -0.42 25.31 -0.09
C ARG A 97 -1.74 24.72 0.36
N CYS A 98 -2.25 23.67 -0.28
CA CYS A 98 -3.54 23.06 0.07
C CYS A 98 -3.61 22.54 1.51
N GLY A 99 -2.48 22.14 2.10
CA GLY A 99 -2.40 21.80 3.53
C GLY A 99 -2.82 22.94 4.47
N TYR A 100 -2.66 24.21 4.07
CA TYR A 100 -3.09 25.36 4.86
C TYR A 100 -4.60 25.60 4.82
N PHE A 101 -5.27 25.10 3.77
CA PHE A 101 -6.70 25.26 3.55
C PHE A 101 -7.53 24.09 4.09
N VAL A 102 -6.90 23.16 4.81
CA VAL A 102 -7.60 22.08 5.51
C VAL A 102 -8.34 22.64 6.72
N GLY A 103 -9.66 22.72 6.59
CA GLY A 103 -10.54 23.29 7.61
C GLY A 103 -11.11 22.24 8.56
N GLN A 104 -12.43 22.09 8.50
CA GLN A 104 -13.17 21.14 9.33
C GLN A 104 -12.92 19.70 8.88
N CYS A 105 -12.76 18.82 9.87
CA CYS A 105 -12.51 17.40 9.68
C CYS A 105 -13.53 16.58 10.45
N ILE A 106 -14.07 15.55 9.81
CA ILE A 106 -14.75 14.47 10.49
C ILE A 106 -13.68 13.43 10.81
N ILE A 107 -13.40 13.24 12.09
CA ILE A 107 -12.40 12.28 12.57
C ILE A 107 -13.12 11.17 13.31
N ARG A 108 -12.86 9.92 12.91
CA ARG A 108 -13.45 8.74 13.55
C ARG A 108 -12.36 7.73 13.88
N GLN A 109 -12.41 7.20 15.09
CA GLN A 109 -11.64 6.01 15.41
C GLN A 109 -12.28 4.82 14.69
N TYR A 110 -11.46 3.99 14.08
CA TYR A 110 -11.89 2.70 13.57
C TYR A 110 -12.27 1.81 14.75
N SER A 111 -13.54 1.40 14.81
CA SER A 111 -13.99 0.30 15.64
C SER A 111 -14.39 -0.85 14.73
N LYS A 112 -14.00 -2.06 15.11
CA LYS A 112 -14.39 -3.29 14.42
C LYS A 112 -15.87 -3.60 14.63
#